data_AF-A0A956X5C3-F1
#
_entry.id   AF-A0A956X5C3-F1
#
_cell.length_a   1.000
_cell.length_b   1.000
_cell.length_c   1.000
_cell.angle_alpha   90.00
_cell.angle_beta   90.00
_cell.angle_gamma   90.00
#
_symmetry.space_group_name_H-M   'P 1'
#
loop_
_entity.id
_entity.type
_entity.pdbx_description
1 polymer ?
#
loop_
_entity_poly.entity_id
_entity_poly.type
_entity_poly.pdbx_seq_one_letter_code
_entity_poly.pdbx_strand_id
1 'polypeptide(L)'
;SIERIDFGEIKEKKGFVLATVCRGKTEWIFRPLQTRRFLDLTIDTASADTFMADIMCQLPQPDEVAGAICRVQLNYPHDWEPLLDENALNDYFSTALSVQIQKHRQLDKRVRLGDTVGVEEMTPVDLLATYWRTSGLDEAEITEMQALAVEVLGAMDEE
;
A
#
# COMPACT_ATOMS: atom_id res chain seq x y z
N SER A 1 25.76 -1.42 16.94
CA SER A 1 25.57 -2.79 16.44
C SER A 1 26.52 -3.05 15.29
N ILE A 2 26.96 -4.30 15.10
CA ILE A 2 27.82 -4.71 13.97
C ILE A 2 27.01 -5.10 12.73
N GLU A 3 25.72 -5.41 12.88
CA GLU A 3 24.80 -5.79 11.79
C GLU A 3 23.47 -5.04 11.91
N ARG A 4 22.68 -5.05 10.83
CA ARG A 4 21.29 -4.58 10.84
C ARG A 4 20.35 -5.69 11.27
N ILE A 5 19.44 -5.38 12.19
CA ILE A 5 18.45 -6.35 12.69
C ILE A 5 17.11 -6.18 11.95
N ASP A 6 16.71 -4.95 11.68
CA ASP A 6 15.44 -4.64 11.02
C ASP A 6 15.55 -3.47 10.03
N PHE A 7 14.43 -3.17 9.38
CA PHE A 7 14.30 -2.08 8.40
C PHE A 7 14.39 -0.67 9.01
N GLY A 8 14.16 -0.51 10.31
CA GLY A 8 14.34 0.77 11.01
C GLY A 8 15.81 1.21 11.03
N GLU A 9 16.74 0.26 10.95
CA GLU A 9 18.17 0.50 10.97
C GLU A 9 18.80 0.73 9.57
N ILE A 10 18.01 0.78 8.49
CA ILE A 10 18.52 0.89 7.10
C ILE A 10 19.50 2.06 6.93
N LYS A 11 19.13 3.22 7.48
CA LYS A 11 19.89 4.48 7.33
C LYS A 11 21.09 4.57 8.30
N GLU A 12 21.26 3.61 9.18
CA GLU A 12 22.31 3.64 10.20
C GLU A 12 23.65 3.14 9.66
N LYS A 13 24.74 3.81 10.07
CA LYS A 13 26.08 3.28 9.85
C LYS A 13 26.38 2.22 10.89
N LYS A 14 26.60 0.99 10.46
CA LYS A 14 27.04 -0.10 11.33
C LYS A 14 28.56 -0.16 11.35
N GLY A 15 29.13 -0.54 12.49
CA GLY A 15 30.56 -0.50 12.70
C GLY A 15 30.94 -0.62 14.16
N PHE A 16 32.23 -0.46 14.42
CA PHE A 16 32.80 -0.47 15.76
C PHE A 16 33.71 0.74 15.97
N VAL A 17 33.99 1.06 17.22
CA VAL A 17 34.92 2.13 17.59
C VAL A 17 36.24 1.51 18.02
N LEU A 18 37.33 1.99 17.44
CA LEU A 18 38.68 1.74 17.93
C LEU A 18 39.09 2.93 18.80
N ALA A 19 39.31 2.70 20.09
CA ALA A 19 39.73 3.74 21.03
C ALA A 19 41.15 3.46 21.54
N THR A 20 41.99 4.49 21.51
CA THR A 20 43.32 4.50 22.14
C THR A 20 43.22 5.33 23.41
N VAL A 21 43.42 4.69 24.56
CA VAL A 21 43.20 5.31 25.86
C VAL A 21 44.52 5.40 26.63
N CYS A 22 44.87 6.63 27.04
CA CYS A 22 45.98 6.95 27.91
C CYS A 22 45.49 7.81 29.08
N ARG A 23 46.26 7.87 30.17
CA ARG A 23 45.92 8.74 31.31
C ARG A 23 45.88 10.20 30.85
N GLY A 24 44.72 10.84 30.94
CA GLY A 24 44.51 12.24 30.53
C GLY A 24 44.33 12.47 29.03
N LYS A 25 44.33 11.42 28.18
CA LYS A 25 44.12 11.56 26.73
C LYS A 25 43.39 10.34 26.17
N THR A 26 42.33 10.58 25.41
CA THR A 26 41.58 9.52 24.69
C THR A 26 41.36 9.95 23.26
N GLU A 27 41.73 9.09 22.32
CA GLU A 27 41.45 9.24 20.90
C GLU A 27 40.59 8.07 20.43
N TRP A 28 39.69 8.30 19.50
CA TRP A 28 38.85 7.23 18.95
C TRP A 28 38.57 7.43 17.46
N ILE A 29 38.36 6.32 16.78
CA ILE A 29 38.06 6.26 15.34
C ILE A 29 36.92 5.28 15.12
N PHE A 30 35.88 5.71 14.39
CA PHE A 30 34.84 4.79 13.93
C PHE A 30 35.29 4.01 12.70
N ARG A 31 35.14 2.68 12.75
CA ARG A 31 35.37 1.77 11.63
C ARG A 31 34.03 1.26 11.10
N PRO A 32 33.56 1.75 9.95
CA PRO A 32 32.33 1.26 9.35
C PRO A 32 32.52 -0.18 8.88
N LEU A 33 31.46 -0.98 8.97
CA LEU A 33 31.40 -2.33 8.46
C LEU A 33 30.49 -2.39 7.22
N GLN A 34 30.87 -3.23 6.28
CA GLN A 34 29.98 -3.67 5.22
C GLN A 34 29.07 -4.74 5.81
N THR A 35 27.80 -4.38 5.98
CA THR A 35 26.78 -5.28 6.52
C THR A 35 25.88 -5.78 5.39
N ARG A 36 25.02 -6.73 5.72
CA ARG A 36 23.98 -7.17 4.79
C ARG A 36 23.13 -5.99 4.28
N ARG A 37 22.78 -6.06 2.99
CA ARG A 37 21.91 -5.08 2.33
C ARG A 37 20.46 -5.32 2.72
N PHE A 38 19.77 -4.24 3.01
CA PHE A 38 18.32 -4.22 3.23
C PHE A 38 17.72 -3.32 2.16
N LEU A 39 16.75 -3.84 1.40
CA LEU A 39 16.07 -3.13 0.33
C LEU A 39 14.61 -2.95 0.73
N ASP A 40 14.20 -1.70 0.94
CA ASP A 40 12.82 -1.33 1.28
C ASP A 40 12.20 -0.60 0.10
N LEU A 41 11.32 -1.30 -0.61
CA LEU A 41 10.70 -0.84 -1.84
C LEU A 41 9.25 -0.47 -1.54
N THR A 42 8.86 0.74 -1.92
CA THR A 42 7.46 1.16 -1.92
C THR A 42 7.06 1.39 -3.36
N ILE A 43 6.06 0.65 -3.81
CA ILE A 43 5.61 0.63 -5.20
C ILE A 43 4.16 1.09 -5.22
N ASP A 44 3.94 2.18 -5.95
CA ASP A 44 2.63 2.69 -6.27
C ASP A 44 2.38 2.47 -7.77
N THR A 45 1.18 2.06 -8.12
CA THR A 45 0.76 1.74 -9.49
C THR A 45 -0.38 2.65 -9.92
N ALA A 46 -0.33 3.15 -11.15
CA ALA A 46 -1.27 4.18 -11.61
C ALA A 46 -2.55 3.61 -12.23
N SER A 47 -2.50 2.40 -12.80
CA SER A 47 -3.62 1.76 -13.49
C SER A 47 -3.67 0.26 -13.25
N ALA A 48 -4.89 -0.30 -13.27
CA ALA A 48 -5.13 -1.74 -13.23
C ALA A 48 -4.50 -2.44 -14.46
N ASP A 49 -4.59 -1.81 -15.64
CA ASP A 49 -4.15 -2.41 -16.90
C ASP A 49 -2.64 -2.66 -16.95
N THR A 50 -1.86 -1.80 -16.28
CA THR A 50 -0.40 -1.88 -16.23
C THR A 50 0.12 -2.39 -14.90
N PHE A 51 -0.75 -2.82 -13.99
CA PHE A 51 -0.42 -3.09 -12.59
C PHE A 51 0.84 -3.95 -12.40
N MET A 52 0.87 -5.14 -12.99
CA MET A 52 2.02 -6.04 -12.85
C MET A 52 3.26 -5.51 -13.57
N ALA A 53 3.10 -4.88 -14.73
CA ALA A 53 4.22 -4.32 -15.49
C ALA A 53 4.88 -3.15 -14.73
N ASP A 54 4.07 -2.29 -14.11
CA ASP A 54 4.52 -1.15 -13.30
C ASP A 54 5.27 -1.63 -12.05
N ILE A 55 4.81 -2.72 -11.43
CA ILE A 55 5.53 -3.36 -10.31
C ILE A 55 6.91 -3.83 -10.78
N MET A 56 6.97 -4.62 -11.85
CA MET A 56 8.22 -5.22 -12.33
C MET A 56 9.23 -4.17 -12.80
N CYS A 57 8.78 -3.07 -13.41
CA CYS A 57 9.65 -1.98 -13.84
C CYS A 57 10.30 -1.20 -12.67
N GLN A 58 9.69 -1.23 -11.49
CA GLN A 58 10.17 -0.54 -10.29
C GLN A 58 11.11 -1.41 -9.43
N LEU A 59 11.30 -2.69 -9.79
CA LEU A 59 12.18 -3.57 -9.03
C LEU A 59 13.67 -3.23 -9.27
N PRO A 60 14.52 -3.34 -8.23
CA PRO A 60 15.95 -3.07 -8.32
C PRO A 60 16.65 -4.13 -9.17
N GLN A 61 17.84 -3.82 -9.68
CA GLN A 61 18.60 -4.75 -10.53
C GLN A 61 18.91 -6.08 -9.81
N PRO A 62 18.96 -7.23 -10.52
CA PRO A 62 19.22 -8.54 -9.90
C PRO A 62 20.49 -8.59 -9.02
N ASP A 63 21.54 -7.85 -9.37
CA ASP A 63 22.79 -7.75 -8.60
C ASP A 63 22.60 -7.03 -7.25
N GLU A 64 21.63 -6.12 -7.15
CA GLU A 64 21.26 -5.46 -5.90
C GLU A 64 20.47 -6.40 -4.99
N VAL A 65 19.63 -7.24 -5.59
CA VAL A 65 18.78 -8.22 -4.90
C VAL A 65 19.60 -9.36 -4.29
N ALA A 66 20.64 -9.83 -4.98
CA ALA A 66 21.41 -11.01 -4.57
C ALA A 66 21.89 -10.94 -3.10
N GLY A 67 21.43 -11.86 -2.24
CA GLY A 67 21.79 -11.93 -0.83
C GLY A 67 21.30 -10.76 0.05
N ALA A 68 20.43 -9.88 -0.47
CA ALA A 68 19.79 -8.82 0.30
C ALA A 68 18.55 -9.32 1.07
N ILE A 69 18.17 -8.60 2.12
CA ILE A 69 16.87 -8.74 2.77
C ILE A 69 15.93 -7.71 2.16
N CYS A 70 14.90 -8.16 1.46
CA CYS A 70 13.99 -7.32 0.69
C CYS A 70 12.62 -7.21 1.36
N ARG A 71 12.05 -6.01 1.36
CA ARG A 71 10.65 -5.74 1.68
C ARG A 71 10.04 -4.97 0.54
N VAL A 72 8.97 -5.50 -0.04
CA VAL A 72 8.21 -4.90 -1.13
C VAL A 72 6.86 -4.49 -0.58
N GLN A 73 6.58 -3.19 -0.55
CA GLN A 73 5.32 -2.63 -0.08
C GLN A 73 4.50 -2.21 -1.30
N LEU A 74 3.42 -2.94 -1.57
CA LEU A 74 2.52 -2.70 -2.69
C LEU A 74 1.29 -1.95 -2.19
N ASN A 75 1.06 -0.74 -2.68
CA ASN A 75 -0.16 0.01 -2.40
C ASN A 75 -1.06 0.00 -3.64
N TYR A 76 -2.26 -0.58 -3.53
CA TYR A 76 -3.20 -0.69 -4.65
C TYR A 76 -4.65 -0.83 -4.18
N PRO A 77 -5.64 -0.43 -4.99
CA PRO A 77 -7.06 -0.69 -4.74
C PRO A 77 -7.33 -2.19 -4.54
N HIS A 78 -8.21 -2.54 -3.60
CA HIS A 78 -8.54 -3.94 -3.29
C HIS A 78 -8.88 -4.77 -4.54
N ASP A 79 -9.58 -4.19 -5.51
CA ASP A 79 -10.06 -4.87 -6.71
C ASP A 79 -8.93 -5.31 -7.66
N TRP A 80 -7.70 -4.83 -7.46
CA TRP A 80 -6.54 -5.20 -8.27
C TRP A 80 -5.81 -6.43 -7.71
N GLU A 81 -6.20 -6.96 -6.54
CA GLU A 81 -5.59 -8.17 -5.95
C GLU A 81 -5.52 -9.36 -6.93
N PRO A 82 -6.56 -9.67 -7.74
CA PRO A 82 -6.50 -10.78 -8.69
C PRO A 82 -5.47 -10.57 -9.83
N LEU A 83 -5.02 -9.33 -10.05
CA LEU A 83 -4.02 -8.99 -11.07
C LEU A 83 -2.58 -9.20 -10.57
N LEU A 84 -2.40 -9.44 -9.27
CA LEU A 84 -1.08 -9.64 -8.67
C LEU A 84 -0.55 -11.06 -8.93
N ASP A 85 0.56 -11.16 -9.64
CA ASP A 85 1.31 -12.42 -9.75
C ASP A 85 2.41 -12.48 -8.68
N GLU A 86 2.09 -13.08 -7.54
CA GLU A 86 3.05 -13.29 -6.46
C GLU A 86 4.15 -14.30 -6.84
N ASN A 87 3.89 -15.25 -7.74
CA ASN A 87 4.91 -16.23 -8.13
C ASN A 87 6.00 -15.54 -8.94
N ALA A 88 5.63 -14.66 -9.88
CA ALA A 88 6.60 -13.87 -10.63
C ALA A 88 7.47 -12.99 -9.70
N LEU A 89 6.89 -12.41 -8.64
CA LEU A 89 7.67 -11.67 -7.64
C LEU A 89 8.62 -12.59 -6.87
N ASN A 90 8.15 -13.74 -6.40
CA ASN A 90 9.00 -14.69 -5.67
C ASN A 90 10.15 -15.19 -6.56
N ASP A 91 9.90 -15.47 -7.84
CA ASP A 91 10.91 -15.86 -8.81
C ASP A 91 11.94 -14.75 -9.04
N TYR A 92 11.50 -13.49 -9.16
CA TYR A 92 12.38 -12.34 -9.28
C TYR A 92 13.33 -12.20 -8.08
N PHE A 93 12.80 -12.41 -6.87
CA PHE A 93 13.56 -12.33 -5.63
C PHE A 93 14.23 -13.64 -5.21
N SER A 94 14.31 -14.64 -6.08
CA SER A 94 14.89 -15.96 -5.79
C SER A 94 16.36 -15.93 -5.33
N THR A 95 17.11 -14.91 -5.74
CA THR A 95 18.51 -14.70 -5.34
C THR A 95 18.66 -13.89 -4.04
N ALA A 96 17.57 -13.30 -3.55
CA ALA A 96 17.57 -12.59 -2.27
C ALA A 96 17.82 -13.57 -1.11
N LEU A 97 18.30 -13.06 0.01
CA LEU A 97 18.33 -13.87 1.24
C LEU A 97 16.92 -14.13 1.76
N SER A 98 16.06 -13.11 1.68
CA SER A 98 14.65 -13.20 2.06
C SER A 98 13.88 -12.06 1.41
N VAL A 99 12.63 -12.31 1.04
CA VAL A 99 11.68 -11.31 0.56
C VAL A 99 10.41 -11.32 1.40
N GLN A 100 9.92 -10.14 1.75
CA GLN A 100 8.60 -9.95 2.36
C GLN A 100 7.75 -9.06 1.45
N ILE A 101 6.66 -9.60 0.94
CA ILE A 101 5.67 -8.85 0.14
C ILE A 101 4.56 -8.37 1.08
N GLN A 102 4.43 -7.06 1.23
CA GLN A 102 3.42 -6.40 2.05
C GLN A 102 2.35 -5.79 1.15
N LYS A 103 1.12 -6.29 1.29
CA LYS A 103 -0.03 -5.91 0.46
C LYS A 103 -0.88 -4.89 1.21
N HIS A 104 -0.72 -3.61 0.88
CA HIS A 104 -1.51 -2.50 1.43
C HIS A 104 -2.70 -2.23 0.51
N ARG A 105 -3.71 -3.10 0.62
CA ARG A 105 -4.97 -2.95 -0.11
C ARG A 105 -5.73 -1.72 0.37
N GLN A 106 -5.93 -0.77 -0.52
CA GLN A 106 -6.82 0.36 -0.30
C GLN A 106 -8.26 -0.15 -0.42
N LEU A 107 -8.95 -0.16 0.71
CA LEU A 107 -10.40 -0.25 0.72
C LEU A 107 -10.91 1.13 0.33
N ASP A 108 -11.84 1.20 -0.63
CA ASP A 108 -12.57 2.44 -0.86
C ASP A 108 -13.10 2.92 0.49
N LYS A 109 -12.87 4.21 0.76
CA LYS A 109 -13.47 4.87 1.91
C LYS A 109 -14.97 4.74 1.73
N ARG A 110 -15.57 3.74 2.36
CA ARG A 110 -17.00 3.77 2.64
C ARG A 110 -17.23 5.08 3.35
N VAL A 111 -17.84 6.03 2.66
CA VAL A 111 -18.33 7.24 3.29
C VAL A 111 -19.35 6.73 4.29
N ARG A 112 -18.97 6.71 5.56
CA ARG A 112 -19.96 6.52 6.62
C ARG A 112 -20.91 7.70 6.45
N LEU A 113 -22.20 7.45 6.18
CA LEU A 113 -23.20 8.47 6.46
C LEU A 113 -22.93 8.87 7.91
N GLY A 114 -22.41 10.08 8.10
CA GLY A 114 -22.04 10.53 9.42
C GLY A 114 -23.25 10.48 10.32
N ASP A 115 -23.03 10.31 11.63
CA ASP A 115 -24.07 10.36 12.68
C ASP A 115 -24.93 11.65 12.65
N THR A 116 -24.61 12.59 11.76
CA THR A 116 -25.28 13.86 11.50
C THR A 116 -26.43 13.80 10.49
N VAL A 117 -26.55 12.74 9.69
CA VAL A 117 -27.67 12.59 8.77
C VAL A 117 -28.76 11.82 9.50
N GLY A 118 -29.92 12.43 9.73
CA GLY A 118 -31.08 11.77 10.33
C GLY A 118 -31.64 10.69 9.40
N VAL A 119 -30.93 9.57 9.26
CA VAL A 119 -31.27 8.43 8.39
C VAL A 119 -32.71 7.95 8.67
N GLU A 120 -33.17 8.08 9.91
CA GLU A 120 -34.52 7.74 10.34
C GLU A 120 -35.62 8.63 9.72
N GLU A 121 -35.28 9.85 9.29
CA GLU A 121 -36.22 10.81 8.67
C GLU A 121 -36.18 10.77 7.13
N MET A 122 -35.24 10.01 6.53
CA MET A 122 -35.05 9.95 5.09
C MET A 122 -36.00 8.96 4.43
N THR A 123 -36.59 9.34 3.31
CA THR A 123 -37.38 8.41 2.51
C THR A 123 -36.47 7.40 1.80
N PRO A 124 -36.98 6.24 1.35
CA PRO A 124 -36.20 5.28 0.57
C PRO A 124 -35.51 5.90 -0.66
N VAL A 125 -36.14 6.89 -1.29
CA VAL A 125 -35.58 7.61 -2.46
C VAL A 125 -34.41 8.51 -2.03
N ASP A 126 -34.53 9.21 -0.90
CA ASP A 126 -33.46 10.05 -0.36
C ASP A 126 -32.25 9.20 0.07
N LEU A 127 -32.52 8.03 0.66
CA LEU A 127 -31.49 7.06 1.03
C LEU A 127 -30.75 6.53 -0.19
N LEU A 128 -31.47 6.21 -1.26
CA LEU A 128 -30.88 5.75 -2.52
C LEU A 128 -30.01 6.82 -3.19
N ALA A 129 -30.48 8.07 -3.21
CA ALA A 129 -29.71 9.21 -3.69
C ALA A 129 -28.42 9.42 -2.87
N THR A 130 -28.52 9.28 -1.55
CA THR A 130 -27.37 9.41 -0.64
C THR A 130 -26.38 8.27 -0.83
N TYR A 131 -26.87 7.05 -1.11
CA TYR A 131 -26.02 5.93 -1.50
C TYR A 131 -25.25 6.20 -2.80
N TRP A 132 -25.89 6.74 -3.84
CA TRP A 132 -25.20 7.07 -5.09
C TRP A 132 -24.17 8.18 -4.93
N ARG A 133 -24.46 9.23 -4.16
CA ARG A 133 -23.47 10.26 -3.81
C ARG A 133 -22.26 9.68 -3.08
N THR A 134 -22.49 8.76 -2.14
CA THR A 134 -21.39 8.12 -1.40
C THR A 134 -20.62 7.10 -2.25
N SER A 135 -21.25 6.57 -3.31
CA SER A 135 -20.62 5.70 -4.31
C SER A 135 -19.89 6.46 -5.42
N GLY A 136 -19.92 7.80 -5.41
CA GLY A 136 -19.14 8.65 -6.30
C GLY A 136 -19.81 9.02 -7.62
N LEU A 137 -21.12 8.81 -7.78
CA LEU A 137 -21.87 9.28 -8.95
C LEU A 137 -22.01 10.82 -8.92
N ASP A 138 -22.04 11.43 -10.10
CA ASP A 138 -22.31 12.86 -10.21
C ASP A 138 -23.82 13.18 -10.11
N GLU A 139 -24.18 14.46 -9.89
CA GLU A 139 -25.59 14.85 -9.71
C GLU A 139 -26.45 14.63 -10.97
N ALA A 140 -25.85 14.61 -12.17
CA ALA A 140 -26.58 14.35 -13.40
C ALA A 140 -26.93 12.86 -13.51
N GLU A 141 -25.96 11.98 -13.26
CA GLU A 141 -26.14 10.52 -13.18
C GLU A 141 -27.14 10.16 -12.08
N ILE A 142 -27.05 10.78 -10.91
CA ILE A 142 -28.00 10.58 -9.81
C ILE A 142 -29.43 10.93 -10.24
N THR A 143 -29.62 12.04 -10.95
CA THR A 143 -30.95 12.47 -11.40
C THR A 143 -31.55 11.47 -12.40
N GLU A 144 -30.75 10.97 -13.33
CA GLU A 144 -31.17 9.93 -14.29
C GLU A 144 -31.51 8.62 -13.57
N MET A 145 -30.66 8.18 -12.63
CA MET A 145 -30.90 6.98 -11.85
C MET A 145 -32.13 7.11 -10.94
N GLN A 146 -32.41 8.29 -10.39
CA GLN A 146 -33.61 8.56 -9.61
C GLN A 146 -34.88 8.41 -10.45
N ALA A 147 -34.89 8.93 -11.68
CA ALA A 147 -36.04 8.82 -12.57
C ALA A 147 -36.39 7.35 -12.87
N LEU A 148 -35.37 6.53 -13.14
CA LEU A 148 -35.53 5.09 -13.36
C LEU A 148 -35.97 4.34 -12.09
N ALA A 149 -35.40 4.71 -10.94
CA ALA A 149 -35.77 4.08 -9.67
C ALA A 149 -37.21 4.35 -9.26
N VAL A 150 -37.74 5.56 -9.55
CA VAL A 150 -39.16 5.88 -9.29
C VAL A 150 -40.10 5.04 -10.14
N GLU A 151 -39.73 4.73 -11.39
CA GLU A 151 -40.53 3.84 -12.25
C GLU A 151 -40.60 2.42 -11.68
N VAL A 152 -39.47 1.90 -11.17
CA VAL A 152 -39.40 0.56 -10.58
C VAL A 152 -40.09 0.51 -9.21
N LEU A 153 -39.89 1.51 -8.34
CA LEU A 153 -40.48 1.57 -7.01
C LEU A 153 -41.98 1.87 -7.06
N GLY A 154 -42.42 2.76 -7.97
CA GLY A 154 -43.84 3.08 -8.16
C GLY A 154 -44.65 1.89 -8.69
N ALA A 155 -44.02 0.98 -9.43
CA ALA A 155 -44.66 -0.27 -9.87
C ALA A 155 -44.87 -1.29 -8.73
N MET A 156 -44.24 -1.08 -7.56
CA MET A 156 -44.38 -1.98 -6.40
C MET A 156 -45.52 -1.59 -5.44
N ASP A 157 -46.08 -0.38 -5.57
CA ASP A 157 -47.18 0.12 -4.73
C ASP A 157 -48.58 -0.20 -5.30
N GLU A 158 -48.67 -0.83 -6.48
CA GLU A 158 -49.93 -1.22 -7.14
C GLU A 158 -50.31 -2.72 -6.98
N GLU A 159 -49.59 -3.50 -6.18
CA GLU A 159 -49.94 -4.89 -5.78
C GLU A 159 -50.39 -5.01 -4.32
#